data_AF-V5AAP1-F1
#
_entry.id   AF-V5AAP1-F1
#
_cell.length_a   1.000
_cell.length_b   1.000
_cell.length_c   1.000
_cell.angle_alpha   90.00
_cell.angle_beta   90.00
_cell.angle_gamma   90.00
#
_symmetry.space_group_name_H-M   'P 1'
#
loop_
_entity.id
_entity.type
_entity.pdbx_description
1 polymer ?
#
loop_
_entity_poly.entity_id
_entity_poly.type
_entity_poly.pdbx_seq_one_letter_code
_entity_poly.pdbx_strand_id
1 'polypeptide(L)'
;MDVTRRWILGTAPIMVTAGCLGGEGPEAETYGDWFRNSNNYQGTQDLTDASQVTIGVGVGGGRAYGPAAARITVGTTVRWEWTGKGGQHNVLDTDGAFESVLTAQEGHTFTSGHGECHGA
;
A
#
# COMPACT_ATOMS: atom_id res chain seq x y z
N MET A 1 42.38 11.37 25.81
CA MET A 1 42.22 11.04 27.23
C MET A 1 41.16 11.98 27.78
N ASP A 2 39.97 11.40 27.92
CA ASP A 2 38.80 11.78 28.74
C ASP A 2 38.21 13.20 28.68
N VAL A 3 37.01 13.29 28.10
CA VAL A 3 35.90 14.01 28.74
C VAL A 3 34.65 13.14 28.74
N THR A 4 34.43 12.49 29.87
CA THR A 4 33.18 11.89 30.33
C THR A 4 32.03 12.90 30.24
N ARG A 5 30.95 12.60 29.49
CA ARG A 5 29.62 13.16 29.80
C ARG A 5 28.52 12.11 29.69
N ARG A 6 28.06 11.75 30.88
CA ARG A 6 27.00 10.81 31.27
C ARG A 6 25.62 11.48 31.11
N TRP A 7 24.76 10.82 30.34
CA TRP A 7 23.30 10.68 30.42
C TRP A 7 22.44 11.83 30.99
N ILE A 8 21.61 12.42 30.11
CA ILE A 8 20.28 12.92 30.50
C ILE A 8 19.25 12.05 29.79
N LEU A 9 18.58 11.20 30.56
CA LEU A 9 17.28 10.64 30.19
C LEU A 9 16.28 11.80 30.22
N GLY A 10 15.99 12.37 29.06
CA GLY A 10 14.89 13.32 28.89
C GLY A 10 13.59 12.55 28.74
N THR A 11 12.78 12.48 29.78
CA THR A 11 11.37 12.09 29.65
C THR A 11 10.64 13.20 28.91
N ALA A 12 10.53 13.06 27.59
CA ALA A 12 9.61 13.87 26.81
C ALA A 12 8.17 13.43 27.16
N PRO A 13 7.26 14.36 27.50
CA PRO A 13 5.85 14.02 27.57
C PRO A 13 5.38 13.65 26.16
N ILE A 14 5.00 12.38 25.97
CA ILE A 14 4.28 11.96 24.78
C ILE A 14 2.92 12.67 24.83
N MET A 15 2.79 13.78 24.10
CA MET A 15 1.48 14.22 23.65
C MET A 15 1.02 13.20 22.61
N VAL A 16 0.11 12.31 23.00
CA VAL A 16 -0.61 11.45 22.05
C VAL A 16 -1.59 12.36 21.29
N THR A 17 -1.13 12.95 20.20
CA THR A 17 -2.05 13.41 19.16
C THR A 17 -2.62 12.16 18.49
N ALA A 18 -3.87 11.84 18.80
CA ALA A 18 -4.64 10.85 18.07
C ALA A 18 -4.86 11.38 16.64
N GLY A 19 -4.13 10.84 15.67
CA GLY A 19 -4.31 11.16 14.26
C GLY A 19 -3.12 10.74 13.40
N CYS A 20 -3.30 9.67 12.63
CA CYS A 20 -2.50 9.28 11.47
C CYS A 20 -1.11 8.64 11.70
N LEU A 21 -0.89 7.88 12.78
CA LEU A 21 0.25 6.94 12.79
C LEU A 21 -0.09 5.73 11.91
N GLY A 22 0.29 5.80 10.64
CA GLY A 22 0.26 4.67 9.73
C GLY A 22 1.12 3.54 10.32
N GLY A 23 0.51 2.39 10.55
CA GLY A 23 1.09 1.28 11.34
C GLY A 23 2.56 1.01 11.03
N GLU A 24 3.39 1.24 12.04
CA GLU A 24 4.80 0.89 12.13
C GLU A 24 4.93 -0.43 12.90
N GLY A 25 4.37 -1.51 12.33
CA GLY A 25 4.58 -2.88 12.81
C GLY A 25 5.47 -3.66 11.82
N PRO A 26 6.14 -4.73 12.25
CA PRO A 26 6.79 -5.64 11.31
C PRO A 26 5.75 -6.17 10.31
N GLU A 27 6.15 -6.30 9.04
CA GLU A 27 5.24 -6.63 7.93
C GLU A 27 4.43 -7.91 8.18
N ALA A 28 5.02 -8.88 8.89
CA ALA A 28 4.36 -10.12 9.30
C ALA A 28 3.13 -9.89 10.20
N GLU A 29 3.17 -8.90 11.09
CA GLU A 29 2.02 -8.53 11.93
C GLU A 29 0.97 -7.73 11.15
N THR A 30 1.37 -7.06 10.05
CA THR A 30 0.46 -6.24 9.23
C THR A 30 -0.36 -7.10 8.26
N TYR A 31 0.27 -8.08 7.61
CA TYR A 31 -0.36 -8.85 6.54
C TYR A 31 -0.68 -10.31 6.89
N GLY A 32 -0.12 -10.84 7.98
CA GLY A 32 -0.20 -12.27 8.27
C GLY A 32 0.21 -13.11 7.06
N ASP A 33 -0.67 -14.02 6.63
CA ASP A 33 -0.45 -14.93 5.49
C ASP A 33 -0.94 -14.38 4.14
N TRP A 34 -1.36 -13.11 4.05
CA TRP A 34 -1.98 -12.54 2.84
C TRP A 34 -1.15 -12.77 1.56
N PHE A 35 0.17 -12.62 1.67
CA PHE A 35 1.10 -12.77 0.55
C PHE A 35 1.67 -14.19 0.38
N ARG A 36 1.24 -15.19 1.18
CA ARG A 36 1.80 -16.56 1.15
C ARG A 36 1.78 -17.21 -0.24
N ASN A 37 0.76 -16.91 -1.05
CA ASN A 37 0.61 -17.46 -2.40
C ASN A 37 0.95 -16.44 -3.49
N SER A 38 1.44 -15.26 -3.13
CA SER A 38 1.79 -14.22 -4.09
C SER A 38 3.20 -14.50 -4.61
N ASN A 39 3.32 -14.72 -5.92
CA ASN A 39 4.57 -15.13 -6.54
C ASN A 39 5.59 -13.99 -6.72
N ASN A 40 5.17 -12.74 -6.46
CA ASN A 40 5.98 -11.55 -6.70
C ASN A 40 6.05 -10.59 -5.50
N TYR A 41 5.60 -11.01 -4.31
CA TYR A 41 5.77 -10.21 -3.10
C TYR A 41 7.24 -10.25 -2.64
N GLN A 42 7.86 -9.08 -2.49
CA GLN A 42 9.26 -8.93 -2.06
C GLN A 42 9.39 -7.95 -0.88
N GLY A 43 8.27 -7.64 -0.22
CA GLY A 43 8.17 -6.55 0.75
C GLY A 43 7.24 -5.44 0.26
N THR A 44 6.82 -4.61 1.20
CA THR A 44 5.97 -3.45 0.96
C THR A 44 6.78 -2.35 0.30
N GLN A 45 6.34 -1.91 -0.88
CA GLN A 45 6.94 -0.74 -1.49
C GLN A 45 6.37 0.52 -0.83
N ASP A 46 7.25 1.34 -0.26
CA ASP A 46 6.85 2.63 0.29
C ASP A 46 6.67 3.66 -0.82
N LEU A 47 5.44 4.14 -0.96
CA LEU A 47 4.99 5.13 -1.93
C LEU A 47 4.21 6.26 -1.24
N THR A 48 4.47 6.51 0.05
CA THR A 48 3.93 7.67 0.75
C THR A 48 4.36 8.96 0.08
N ASP A 49 3.62 10.03 0.35
CA ASP A 49 3.83 11.39 -0.16
C ASP A 49 3.59 11.57 -1.67
N ALA A 50 3.28 10.47 -2.40
CA ALA A 50 2.82 10.53 -3.77
C ALA A 50 1.33 10.94 -3.83
N SER A 51 1.02 11.96 -4.64
CA SER A 51 -0.38 12.33 -4.92
C SER A 51 -1.11 11.29 -5.79
N GLN A 52 -0.37 10.54 -6.58
CA GLN A 52 -0.87 9.42 -7.37
C GLN A 52 0.15 8.28 -7.44
N VAL A 53 -0.33 7.04 -7.31
CA VAL A 53 0.47 5.82 -7.54
C VAL A 53 -0.11 5.03 -8.70
N THR A 54 0.74 4.32 -9.44
CA THR A 54 0.29 3.39 -10.49
C THR A 54 0.55 1.95 -10.07
N ILE A 55 -0.49 1.10 -10.12
CA ILE A 55 -0.40 -0.34 -9.88
C ILE A 55 -0.69 -1.07 -11.20
N GLY A 56 0.24 -1.89 -11.66
CA GLY A 56 0.07 -2.71 -12.86
C GLY A 56 -0.83 -3.90 -12.59
N VAL A 57 -1.78 -4.17 -13.49
CA VAL A 57 -2.69 -5.32 -13.48
C VAL A 57 -2.25 -6.31 -14.56
N GLY A 58 -1.94 -7.54 -14.16
CA GLY A 58 -1.40 -8.56 -15.07
C GLY A 58 0.11 -8.50 -15.24
N VAL A 59 0.86 -8.15 -14.19
CA VAL A 59 2.35 -8.28 -14.21
C VAL A 59 2.77 -9.73 -13.92
N GLY A 60 4.08 -10.01 -13.88
CA GLY A 60 4.60 -11.29 -13.37
C GLY A 60 4.07 -12.53 -14.10
N GLY A 61 3.99 -12.48 -15.43
CA GLY A 61 3.38 -13.54 -16.24
C GLY A 61 1.87 -13.44 -16.42
N GLY A 62 1.26 -12.30 -16.05
CA GLY A 62 -0.15 -12.02 -16.26
C GLY A 62 -1.06 -12.37 -15.08
N ARG A 63 -0.52 -12.63 -13.88
CA ARG A 63 -1.33 -13.10 -12.74
C ARG A 63 -1.00 -12.40 -11.42
N ALA A 64 -0.44 -11.20 -11.51
CA ALA A 64 -0.01 -10.45 -10.35
C ALA A 64 -0.34 -8.95 -10.50
N TYR A 65 -0.38 -8.28 -9.35
CA TYR A 65 -0.34 -6.82 -9.25
C TYR A 65 1.10 -6.35 -9.06
N GLY A 66 1.42 -5.15 -9.56
CA GLY A 66 2.76 -4.59 -9.49
C GLY A 66 2.75 -3.13 -9.02
N PRO A 67 3.30 -2.80 -7.84
CA PRO A 67 3.81 -3.72 -6.81
C PRO A 67 2.73 -4.64 -6.23
N ALA A 68 3.17 -5.73 -5.59
CA ALA A 68 2.27 -6.65 -4.88
C ALA A 68 1.70 -6.02 -3.59
N ALA A 69 2.47 -5.13 -2.94
CA ALA A 69 2.05 -4.34 -1.79
C ALA A 69 2.62 -2.93 -1.88
N ALA A 70 1.77 -1.94 -1.62
CA ALA A 70 2.15 -0.53 -1.60
C ALA A 70 1.66 0.12 -0.30
N ARG A 71 2.54 0.88 0.36
CA ARG A 71 2.16 1.83 1.41
C ARG A 71 1.95 3.19 0.75
N ILE A 72 0.80 3.80 0.97
CA ILE A 72 0.44 5.11 0.40
C ILE A 72 -0.11 6.03 1.48
N THR A 73 -0.05 7.33 1.22
CA THR A 73 -0.70 8.32 2.07
C THR A 73 -2.22 8.25 1.87
N VAL A 74 -3.00 8.41 2.95
CA VAL A 74 -4.45 8.56 2.83
C VAL A 74 -4.76 9.76 1.93
N GLY A 75 -5.74 9.61 1.03
CA GLY A 75 -6.03 10.60 -0.01
C GLY A 75 -5.21 10.45 -1.29
N THR A 76 -4.19 9.58 -1.33
CA THR A 76 -3.48 9.25 -2.58
C THR A 76 -4.44 8.61 -3.59
N THR A 77 -4.35 9.06 -4.84
CA THR A 77 -5.07 8.46 -5.96
C THR A 77 -4.36 7.19 -6.44
N VAL A 78 -5.05 6.05 -6.48
CA VAL A 78 -4.49 4.80 -7.02
C VAL A 78 -4.98 4.61 -8.45
N ARG A 79 -4.06 4.62 -9.41
CA ARG A 79 -4.33 4.33 -10.83
C ARG A 79 -3.91 2.91 -11.15
N TRP A 80 -4.86 2.09 -11.54
CA TRP A 80 -4.65 0.72 -12.01
C TRP A 80 -4.45 0.73 -13.52
N GLU A 81 -3.41 0.05 -14.03
CA GLU A 81 -3.11 0.00 -15.47
C GLU A 81 -2.93 -1.45 -15.94
N TRP A 82 -3.71 -1.87 -16.94
CA TRP A 82 -3.67 -3.24 -17.45
C TRP A 82 -2.53 -3.41 -18.45
N THR A 83 -1.72 -4.44 -18.24
CA THR A 83 -0.64 -4.81 -19.16
C THR A 83 -1.12 -5.61 -20.38
N GLY A 84 -2.39 -6.02 -20.40
CA GLY A 84 -2.96 -6.95 -21.39
C GLY A 84 -2.49 -8.41 -21.26
N LYS A 85 -1.62 -8.73 -20.29
CA LYS A 85 -1.11 -10.09 -20.08
C LYS A 85 -1.98 -10.86 -19.10
N GLY A 86 -2.16 -12.15 -19.37
CA GLY A 86 -2.82 -13.09 -18.44
C GLY A 86 -4.32 -13.27 -18.63
N GLY A 87 -4.92 -12.53 -19.56
CA GLY A 87 -6.34 -12.58 -19.85
C GLY A 87 -7.11 -11.48 -19.15
N GLN A 88 -8.38 -11.75 -18.84
CA GLN A 88 -9.26 -10.77 -18.22
C GLN A 88 -9.00 -10.67 -16.71
N HIS A 89 -8.90 -9.44 -16.22
CA HIS A 89 -8.78 -9.12 -14.80
C HIS A 89 -9.70 -7.95 -14.43
N ASN A 90 -10.18 -7.94 -13.19
CA ASN A 90 -10.79 -6.78 -12.54
C ASN A 90 -9.98 -6.43 -11.28
N VAL A 91 -10.25 -5.26 -10.72
CA VAL A 91 -9.77 -4.83 -9.41
C VAL A 91 -11.00 -4.60 -8.54
N LEU A 92 -10.98 -5.16 -7.34
CA LEU A 92 -12.07 -5.10 -6.37
C LEU A 92 -11.49 -4.76 -5.00
N ASP A 93 -12.17 -3.87 -4.29
CA ASP A 93 -11.99 -3.65 -2.86
C ASP A 93 -12.70 -4.74 -2.04
N THR A 94 -12.02 -5.32 -1.05
CA THR A 94 -12.57 -6.43 -0.26
C THR A 94 -13.78 -6.05 0.59
N ASP A 95 -13.89 -4.77 0.95
CA ASP A 95 -15.01 -4.20 1.71
C ASP A 95 -16.11 -3.64 0.78
N GLY A 96 -15.91 -3.76 -0.54
CA GLY A 96 -16.89 -3.39 -1.56
C GLY A 96 -16.92 -1.89 -1.89
N ALA A 97 -15.89 -1.12 -1.53
CA ALA A 97 -15.83 0.31 -1.81
C ALA A 97 -15.75 0.62 -3.31
N PHE A 98 -15.15 -0.26 -4.11
CA PHE A 98 -15.05 -0.12 -5.55
C PHE A 98 -14.85 -1.46 -6.26
N GLU A 99 -15.27 -1.52 -7.52
CA GLU A 99 -14.97 -2.61 -8.45
C GLU A 99 -14.76 -2.04 -9.87
N SER A 100 -13.74 -2.51 -10.57
CA SER A 100 -13.53 -2.20 -11.99
C SER A 100 -14.27 -3.17 -12.90
N VAL A 101 -14.45 -2.79 -14.16
CA VAL A 101 -14.90 -3.74 -15.19
C VAL A 101 -13.88 -4.89 -15.33
N LEU A 102 -14.38 -6.08 -15.68
CA LEU A 102 -13.56 -7.21 -16.10
C LEU A 102 -13.06 -6.96 -17.53
N THR A 103 -11.75 -6.86 -17.73
CA THR A 103 -11.17 -6.56 -19.05
C THR A 103 -9.78 -7.16 -19.23
N ALA A 104 -9.43 -7.46 -20.49
CA ALA A 104 -8.08 -7.87 -20.91
C ALA A 104 -7.37 -6.78 -21.74
N GLN A 105 -7.98 -5.61 -21.89
CA GLN A 105 -7.46 -4.56 -22.77
C GLN A 105 -6.16 -3.97 -22.22
N GLU A 106 -5.07 -4.09 -22.99
CA GLU A 106 -3.81 -3.40 -22.71
C GLU A 106 -4.03 -1.86 -22.66
N GLY A 107 -3.43 -1.21 -21.68
CA GLY A 107 -3.54 0.23 -21.48
C GLY A 107 -4.88 0.69 -20.91
N HIS A 108 -5.81 -0.22 -20.60
CA HIS A 108 -6.99 0.13 -19.81
C HIS A 108 -6.56 0.71 -18.46
N THR A 109 -7.30 1.71 -17.98
CA THR A 109 -7.04 2.33 -16.68
C THR A 109 -8.30 2.44 -15.85
N PHE A 110 -8.13 2.28 -14.55
CA PHE A 110 -9.16 2.49 -13.55
C PHE A 110 -8.57 3.26 -12.38
N THR A 111 -9.31 4.18 -11.78
CA THR A 111 -8.81 4.99 -10.66
C THR A 111 -9.70 4.79 -9.45
N SER A 112 -9.08 4.51 -8.30
CA SER A 112 -9.75 4.42 -7.01
C SER A 112 -9.17 5.44 -6.04
N GLY A 113 -10.03 6.13 -5.29
CA GLY A 113 -9.61 6.98 -4.18
C GLY A 113 -9.54 6.17 -2.89
N HIS A 114 -8.51 6.39 -2.08
CA HIS A 114 -8.48 5.91 -0.71
C HIS A 114 -8.84 7.09 0.20
N GLY A 115 -10.14 7.22 0.48
CA GLY A 115 -10.71 8.36 1.20
C GLY A 115 -10.38 8.35 2.68
N GLU A 116 -10.38 9.56 3.25
CA GLU A 116 -10.14 9.89 4.65
C GLU A 116 -10.93 8.96 5.59
N CYS A 117 -10.29 8.52 6.68
CA CYS A 117 -10.89 7.65 7.68
C CYS A 117 -12.22 8.24 8.16
N HIS A 118 -13.35 7.68 7.75
CA HIS A 118 -14.63 7.99 8.39
C HIS A 118 -14.64 7.26 9.73
N GLY A 119 -14.38 8.01 10.80
CA GLY A 119 -14.61 7.57 12.16
C GLY A 119 -16.10 7.30 12.37
N ALA A 120 -16.41 6.14 12.94
CA ALA A 120 -17.69 5.85 13.57
C ALA A 120 -17.60 6.15 15.07
#